data_AF-A0A4Z0K679-F1
#
_entry.id   AF-A0A4Z0K679-F1
#
_cell.length_a   1.000
_cell.length_b   1.000
_cell.length_c   1.000
_cell.angle_alpha   90.00
_cell.angle_beta   90.00
_cell.angle_gamma   90.00
#
_symmetry.space_group_name_H-M   'P 1'
#
loop_
_entity.id
_entity.type
_entity.pdbx_description
1 polymer ?
#
loop_
_entity_poly.entity_id
_entity_poly.type
_entity_poly.pdbx_seq_one_letter_code
_entity_poly.pdbx_strand_id
1 'polypeptide(L)' 'FHVCPEPHVLRAPVLDEQSPAQVTHRDCMTCGRCVDVCSEDVFTITIHNIIRDASRR' A
#
# COMPACT_ATOMS: atom_id res chain seq x y z
N PHE A 1 -12.30 8.40 11.71
CA PHE A 1 -12.62 8.16 10.30
C PHE A 1 -11.85 6.95 9.81
N HIS A 2 -12.50 6.01 9.13
CA HIS A 2 -11.84 4.86 8.51
C HIS A 2 -11.20 5.31 7.19
N VAL A 3 -9.92 5.70 7.22
CA VAL A 3 -9.17 6.18 6.04
C VAL A 3 -9.08 5.10 4.97
N CYS A 4 -8.71 3.87 5.35
CA CYS A 4 -8.76 2.74 4.43
C CYS A 4 -10.18 2.15 4.42
N PRO A 5 -10.75 1.82 3.24
CA PRO A 5 -11.97 1.02 3.15
C PRO A 5 -11.86 -0.30 3.90
N GLU A 6 -10.64 -0.85 3.99
CA GLU A 6 -10.29 -2.04 4.76
C GLU A 6 -9.38 -1.63 5.94
N PRO A 7 -9.93 -1.32 7.13
CA PRO A 7 -9.19 -0.64 8.19
C PRO A 7 -7.98 -1.41 8.73
N HIS A 8 -8.00 -2.75 8.65
CA HIS A 8 -6.89 -3.60 9.08
C HIS A 8 -5.65 -3.46 8.19
N VAL A 9 -5.79 -3.03 6.94
CA VAL A 9 -4.67 -2.86 5.99
C VAL A 9 -3.64 -1.84 6.49
N LEU A 10 -4.07 -0.80 7.21
CA LEU A 10 -3.19 0.24 7.74
C LEU A 10 -2.75 0.03 9.19
N ARG A 11 -3.33 -0.95 9.92
CA ARG A 11 -3.07 -1.09 11.36
C ARG A 11 -1.60 -1.35 11.67
N ALA A 12 -1.06 -2.46 11.17
CA ALA A 12 0.33 -2.82 11.41
C ALA A 12 1.33 -1.80 10.80
N PRO A 13 1.27 -1.45 9.50
CA PRO A 13 2.30 -0.59 8.89
C PRO A 13 2.30 0.87 9.40
N VAL A 14 1.26 1.31 10.11
CA VAL A 14 1.16 2.69 10.64
C VAL A 14 1.26 2.74 12.17
N LEU A 15 0.75 1.73 12.89
CA LEU A 15 0.62 1.79 14.36
C LEU A 15 1.59 0.87 15.10
N ASP A 16 2.28 -0.03 14.40
CA ASP A 16 3.23 -0.98 14.98
C ASP A 16 4.64 -0.69 14.47
N GLU A 17 5.50 -0.15 15.35
CA GLU A 17 6.88 0.20 15.05
C GLU A 17 7.77 -1.01 14.76
N GLN A 18 7.35 -2.21 15.17
CA GLN A 18 8.06 -3.46 14.88
C GLN A 18 7.62 -4.08 13.53
N SER A 19 6.52 -3.58 12.95
CA SER A 19 6.03 -4.04 11.65
C SER A 19 6.72 -3.32 10.48
N PRO A 20 6.88 -3.98 9.32
CA PRO A 20 7.35 -3.30 8.12
C PRO A 20 6.41 -2.16 7.72
N ALA A 21 6.97 -1.00 7.36
CA ALA A 21 6.21 0.16 6.87
C ALA A 21 5.52 -0.06 5.50
N GLN A 22 5.77 -1.21 4.84
CA GLN A 22 5.16 -1.53 3.56
C GLN A 22 3.76 -2.10 3.72
N VAL A 23 2.79 -1.51 3.02
CA VAL A 23 1.42 -2.03 2.93
C VAL A 23 1.35 -3.17 1.92
N THR A 24 1.57 -4.40 2.38
CA THR A 24 1.59 -5.62 1.55
C THR A 24 0.37 -6.52 1.75
N HIS A 25 -0.61 -6.09 2.56
CA HIS A 25 -1.79 -6.89 2.87
C HIS A 25 -2.62 -7.14 1.60
N ARG A 26 -3.07 -8.39 1.41
CA ARG A 26 -3.83 -8.82 0.22
C ARG A 26 -5.16 -8.08 0.00
N ASP A 27 -5.72 -7.51 1.08
CA ASP A 27 -6.97 -6.75 1.02
C ASP A 27 -6.75 -5.28 0.62
N CYS A 28 -5.49 -4.86 0.42
CA CYS A 28 -5.20 -3.56 -0.17
C CYS A 28 -5.62 -3.55 -1.64
N MET A 29 -6.69 -2.82 -1.96
CA MET A 29 -7.19 -2.65 -3.33
C MET A 29 -6.44 -1.59 -4.13
N THR A 30 -5.35 -1.03 -3.59
CA THR A 30 -4.61 0.09 -4.22
C THR A 30 -5.52 1.30 -4.52
N CYS A 31 -6.53 1.55 -3.67
CA CYS A 31 -7.56 2.57 -3.91
C CYS A 31 -7.12 4.03 -3.70
N GLY A 32 -5.93 4.28 -3.16
CA GLY A 32 -5.39 5.63 -3.00
C GLY A 32 -5.92 6.46 -1.82
N ARG A 33 -6.96 6.01 -1.10
CA ARG A 33 -7.57 6.82 -0.01
C ARG A 33 -6.58 7.22 1.10
N CYS A 34 -5.61 6.36 1.42
CA CYS A 34 -4.58 6.68 2.41
C CYS A 34 -3.59 7.76 1.95
N VAL A 35 -3.33 7.85 0.64
CA VAL A 35 -2.49 8.89 0.05
C VAL A 35 -3.25 10.21 0.04
N ASP A 36 -4.50 10.19 -0.43
CA ASP A 36 -5.31 11.39 -0.65
C ASP A 36 -5.65 12.18 0.62
N VAL A 37 -5.86 11.51 1.76
CA VAL A 37 -6.32 12.18 3.00
C VAL A 37 -5.20 12.49 3.99
N CYS A 38 -3.99 11.97 3.79
CA CYS A 38 -2.90 12.20 4.71
C CYS A 38 -2.40 13.64 4.56
N SER A 39 -2.20 14.35 5.68
CA SER A 39 -1.65 15.71 5.63
C SER A 39 -0.19 15.74 5.22
N GLU A 40 0.51 14.61 5.41
CA GLU A 40 1.91 14.44 5.08
C GLU A 40 2.04 13.48 3.88
N ASP A 41 2.99 13.76 2.99
CA ASP A 41 3.27 12.94 1.79
C ASP A 41 4.08 11.67 2.15
N VAL A 42 3.55 10.84 3.06
CA VAL A 42 4.25 9.65 3.59
C VAL A 42 3.88 8.34 2.90
N PHE A 43 2.86 8.34 2.04
CA PHE A 43 2.44 7.16 1.28
C PHE A 43 2.80 7.29 -0.20
N THR A 44 3.24 6.19 -0.82
CA THR A 44 3.45 6.10 -2.27
C THR A 44 2.89 4.80 -2.80
N ILE A 45 2.08 4.86 -3.86
CA ILE A 45 1.60 3.69 -4.58
C ILE A 45 2.59 3.35 -5.69
N THR A 46 3.06 2.09 -5.70
CA THR A 46 3.90 1.56 -6.78
C THR A 46 3.17 0.41 -7.48
N ILE A 47 3.33 0.34 -8.80
CA ILE A 47 2.87 -0.80 -9.59
C ILE A 47 4.07 -1.70 -9.89
N HIS A 48 3.93 -3.00 -9.63
CA HIS A 48 4.95 -3.97 -10.03
C HIS A 48 4.81 -4.26 -11.52
N ASN A 49 5.57 -3.55 -12.36
CA ASN A 49 5.57 -3.79 -13.78
C ASN A 49 6.38 -5.05 -14.11
N ILE A 50 5.70 -6.17 -14.30
CA ILE A 50 6.34 -7.41 -14.78
C ILE A 50 6.43 -7.29 -16.30
N ILE A 51 7.43 -6.56 -16.81
CA ILE A 51 7.85 -6.75 -18.20
C ILE A 51 8.40 -8.17 -18.27
N ARG A 52 7.58 -9.11 -18.72
CA ARG A 52 8.04 -10.44 -19.13
C ARG A 52 8.94 -10.18 -20.32
N ASP A 53 10.25 -10.28 -20.09
CA ASP A 53 11.25 -10.28 -21.14
C ASP A 53 10.80 -11.26 -22.23
N ALA A 54 10.42 -10.72 -23.38
CA ALA A 54 9.94 -11.48 -24.53
C ALA A 54 11.07 -12.31 -25.18
N SER A 55 12.30 -12.26 -24.64
CA SER A 55 13.48 -12.96 -25.15
C SER A 55 13.59 -14.44 -24.72
N ARG A 56 12.58 -15.03 -24.06
CA ARG A 56 12.50 -16.50 -23.85
C ARG A 56 11.43 -17.13 -24.74
N ARG A 57 11.66 -17.15 -26.05
CA ARG A 57 11.07 -18.11 -26.99
C ARG A 57 12.14 -18.54 -27.98
#